data_AF-A0A6M3LDL5-F1
#
_entry.id   AF-A0A6M3LDL5-F1
#
_cell.length_a   1.000
_cell.length_b   1.000
_cell.length_c   1.000
_cell.angle_alpha   90.00
_cell.angle_beta   90.00
_cell.angle_gamma   90.00
#
_symmetry.space_group_name_H-M   'P 1'
#
loop_
_entity.id
_entity.type
_entity.pdbx_description
1 polymer ?
#
loop_
_entity_poly.entity_id
_entity_poly.type
_entity_poly.pdbx_seq_one_letter_code
_entity_poly.pdbx_strand_id
1 'polypeptide(L)'
;MVPGETMRFIVNKPNLSREQAEGLLLKPRDRISLDIETVSLENTLPLGIAVGLDDTTGFYFFNPRDEILMELVARTPTILIHNASFDLSILRRLGYTIQNYEDTMLLAYSAGILEKSLEALSHSILGRDCPSVTSQWRKKDQGNIAIDHVKMGGISIIHACNTYALWDKIPKTQLYTDIDRPCIDLVVEMEYWGVLIDQVGLTEVEQATVVRVNKLEQELIQELGKLNLASNPQVVKALQAKGILGTRKTRAGKDSVSEESLKPLNHPIADKVLKWRSLMKTLTTYIPAFRKPDAIGRIHTQFGYTNTGRWSSSKPNLQNITRDDKFDGNE
;
A
#
# COMPACT_ATOMS: atom_id res chain seq x y z
N MET A 1 -25.46 12.16 -11.63
CA MET A 1 -25.60 13.62 -11.87
C MET A 1 -27.05 14.04 -11.77
N VAL A 2 -27.38 15.00 -10.91
CA VAL A 2 -28.51 15.91 -11.21
C VAL A 2 -28.02 16.76 -12.39
N PRO A 3 -28.71 16.78 -13.55
CA PRO A 3 -28.28 17.59 -14.68
C PRO A 3 -28.31 19.07 -14.31
N GLY A 4 -27.15 19.74 -14.19
CA GLY A 4 -27.09 21.20 -14.07
C GLY A 4 -26.08 21.80 -13.09
N GLU A 5 -25.49 21.04 -12.16
CA GLU A 5 -24.47 21.60 -11.24
C GLU A 5 -23.06 21.44 -11.81
N THR A 6 -22.53 22.52 -12.40
CA THR A 6 -21.15 22.58 -12.89
C THR A 6 -20.19 22.66 -11.70
N MET A 7 -19.33 21.64 -11.52
CA MET A 7 -18.21 21.67 -10.58
C MET A 7 -17.39 22.96 -10.74
N ARG A 8 -17.17 23.68 -9.64
CA ARG A 8 -16.37 24.91 -9.62
C ARG A 8 -14.93 24.55 -9.33
N PHE A 9 -14.17 24.35 -10.40
CA PHE A 9 -12.73 24.08 -10.32
C PHE A 9 -11.94 25.38 -10.20
N ILE A 10 -11.19 25.54 -9.12
CA ILE A 10 -10.13 26.54 -9.06
C ILE A 10 -8.81 25.79 -8.92
N VAL A 11 -8.22 25.39 -10.04
CA VAL A 11 -6.83 24.92 -10.05
C VAL A 11 -5.99 26.14 -9.68
N ASN A 12 -5.26 26.07 -8.56
CA ASN A 12 -4.46 27.18 -8.06
C ASN A 12 -3.34 27.45 -9.08
N LYS A 13 -3.61 28.34 -10.03
CA LYS A 13 -2.53 29.01 -10.76
C LYS A 13 -1.75 29.79 -9.70
N PRO A 14 -0.41 29.86 -9.76
CA PRO A 14 0.48 30.37 -8.69
C PRO A 14 0.28 31.85 -8.23
N ASN A 15 -0.90 32.44 -8.42
CA ASN A 15 -1.22 33.85 -8.23
C ASN A 15 -2.51 34.08 -7.40
N LEU A 16 -2.98 33.12 -6.60
CA LEU A 16 -4.10 33.40 -5.68
C LEU A 16 -3.63 34.43 -4.64
N SER A 17 -4.19 35.64 -4.66
CA SER A 17 -3.82 36.65 -3.67
C SER A 17 -4.35 36.24 -2.29
N ARG A 18 -3.70 36.72 -1.21
CA ARG A 18 -4.19 36.49 0.16
C ARG A 18 -5.64 36.95 0.35
N GLU A 19 -6.01 38.08 -0.24
CA GLU A 19 -7.38 38.60 -0.24
C GLU A 19 -8.37 37.63 -0.92
N GLN A 20 -7.99 37.03 -2.05
CA GLN A 20 -8.80 36.00 -2.71
C GLN A 20 -8.92 34.73 -1.87
N ALA A 21 -7.83 34.34 -1.19
CA ALA A 21 -7.84 33.21 -0.26
C ALA A 21 -8.77 33.46 0.95
N GLU A 22 -8.71 34.65 1.54
CA GLU A 22 -9.60 35.06 2.64
C GLU A 22 -11.08 35.05 2.22
N GLY A 23 -11.38 35.50 1.00
CA GLY A 23 -12.74 35.53 0.47
C GLY A 23 -13.33 34.17 0.07
N LEU A 24 -12.50 33.15 -0.16
CA LEU A 24 -12.92 31.86 -0.73
C LEU A 24 -12.53 30.66 0.13
N LEU A 25 -11.24 30.48 0.38
CA LEU A 25 -10.66 29.32 1.06
C LEU A 25 -10.76 29.42 2.58
N LEU A 26 -10.33 30.55 3.15
CA LEU A 26 -10.16 30.73 4.61
C LEU A 26 -11.44 31.19 5.33
N LYS A 27 -12.59 31.18 4.63
CA LYS A 27 -13.89 31.34 5.29
C LYS A 27 -14.08 30.21 6.31
N PRO A 28 -14.56 30.51 7.53
CA PRO A 28 -14.81 29.49 8.54
C PRO A 28 -15.71 28.37 8.00
N ARG A 29 -15.28 27.13 8.23
CA ARG A 29 -15.96 25.89 7.82
C ARG A 29 -15.71 24.82 8.87
N ASP A 30 -16.69 23.95 9.08
CA ASP A 30 -16.57 22.86 10.06
C ASP A 30 -15.68 21.71 9.54
N ARG A 31 -15.59 21.56 8.22
CA ARG A 31 -14.81 20.51 7.57
C ARG A 31 -14.38 20.86 6.15
N ILE A 32 -13.33 20.20 5.69
CA ILE A 32 -12.87 20.15 4.29
C ILE A 32 -12.49 18.70 3.98
N SER A 33 -12.33 18.36 2.71
CA SER A 33 -11.69 17.10 2.30
C SER A 33 -10.33 17.33 1.68
N LEU A 34 -9.42 16.36 1.84
CA LEU A 34 -8.10 16.36 1.19
C LEU A 34 -7.94 15.12 0.32
N ASP A 35 -7.14 15.27 -0.73
CA ASP A 35 -6.64 14.19 -1.57
C ASP A 35 -5.21 14.56 -2.02
N ILE A 36 -4.27 13.60 -1.97
CA ILE A 36 -2.85 13.85 -2.22
C ILE A 36 -2.38 13.07 -3.43
N GLU A 37 -1.85 13.79 -4.41
CA GLU A 37 -1.21 13.17 -5.55
C GLU A 37 0.26 12.92 -5.26
N THR A 38 0.74 11.73 -5.64
CA THR A 38 2.15 11.34 -5.48
C THR A 38 2.73 10.90 -6.82
N VAL A 39 4.06 10.81 -6.91
CA VAL A 39 4.75 10.31 -8.11
C VAL A 39 4.26 8.89 -8.45
N SER A 40 4.12 8.03 -7.44
CA SER A 40 3.44 6.74 -7.56
C SER A 40 3.12 6.17 -6.18
N LEU A 41 2.41 5.05 -6.12
CA LEU A 41 2.20 4.30 -4.87
C LEU A 41 3.52 3.79 -4.24
N GLU A 42 4.61 3.72 -5.00
CA GLU A 42 5.94 3.33 -4.50
C GLU A 42 6.79 4.54 -4.13
N ASN A 43 6.68 5.62 -4.91
CA ASN A 43 7.33 6.90 -4.64
C ASN A 43 6.30 7.90 -4.11
N THR A 44 6.12 7.90 -2.79
CA THR A 44 5.14 8.75 -2.09
C THR A 44 5.59 10.23 -2.00
N LEU A 45 6.46 10.70 -2.90
CA LEU A 45 6.79 12.11 -3.02
C LEU A 45 5.54 12.86 -3.51
N PRO A 46 5.00 13.82 -2.74
CA PRO A 46 3.77 14.51 -3.10
C PRO A 46 4.00 15.50 -4.26
N LEU A 47 3.11 15.44 -5.26
CA LEU A 47 3.04 16.33 -6.41
C LEU A 47 2.09 17.51 -6.20
N GLY A 48 1.18 17.40 -5.25
CA GLY A 48 0.24 18.44 -4.86
C GLY A 48 -0.88 17.88 -3.98
N ILE A 49 -1.72 18.79 -3.49
CA ILE A 49 -2.83 18.48 -2.59
C ILE A 49 -4.10 19.12 -3.15
N ALA A 50 -5.12 18.32 -3.38
CA ALA A 50 -6.47 18.80 -3.63
C ALA A 50 -7.21 19.04 -2.32
N VAL A 51 -8.05 20.07 -2.31
CA VAL A 51 -8.92 20.44 -1.21
C VAL A 51 -10.35 20.55 -1.72
N GLY A 52 -11.27 19.76 -1.19
CA GLY A 52 -12.70 19.93 -1.39
C GLY A 52 -13.28 20.81 -0.28
N LEU A 53 -13.79 21.97 -0.64
CA LEU A 53 -14.47 22.88 0.29
C LEU A 53 -15.93 22.50 0.51
N ASP A 54 -16.51 21.82 -0.47
CA ASP A 54 -17.82 21.18 -0.46
C ASP A 54 -17.86 20.10 -1.56
N ASP A 55 -19.04 19.57 -1.88
CA ASP A 55 -19.19 18.51 -2.86
C ASP A 55 -19.09 18.95 -4.32
N THR A 56 -18.95 20.26 -4.58
CA THR A 56 -18.85 20.82 -5.94
C THR A 56 -17.70 21.82 -6.12
N THR A 57 -17.10 22.28 -5.04
CA THR A 57 -16.06 23.32 -5.03
C THR A 57 -14.77 22.77 -4.47
N GLY A 58 -13.70 22.83 -5.25
CA GLY A 58 -12.39 22.44 -4.77
C GLY A 58 -11.23 23.13 -5.47
N PHE A 59 -10.08 22.99 -4.83
CA PHE A 59 -8.83 23.66 -5.17
C PHE A 59 -7.71 22.65 -5.25
N TYR A 60 -6.72 22.91 -6.11
CA TYR A 60 -5.53 22.07 -6.19
C TYR A 60 -4.29 22.92 -5.97
N PHE A 61 -3.46 22.54 -4.99
CA PHE A 61 -2.21 23.21 -4.65
C PHE A 61 -1.02 22.41 -5.18
N PHE A 62 -0.26 23.00 -6.12
CA PHE A 62 0.97 22.40 -6.63
C PHE A 62 2.10 22.34 -5.60
N ASN A 63 2.10 23.25 -4.63
CA ASN A 63 3.03 23.24 -3.51
C ASN A 63 2.32 22.61 -2.29
N PRO A 64 2.66 21.38 -1.89
CA PRO A 64 2.10 20.74 -0.70
C PRO A 64 2.43 21.46 0.61
N ARG A 65 3.36 22.43 0.61
CA ARG A 65 3.73 23.27 1.77
C ARG A 65 3.31 24.73 1.58
N ASP A 66 2.29 24.98 0.77
CA ASP A 66 1.74 26.33 0.61
C ASP A 66 1.21 26.86 1.94
N GLU A 67 1.53 28.12 2.29
CA GLU A 67 1.18 28.71 3.58
C GLU A 67 -0.34 28.82 3.78
N ILE A 68 -1.09 29.15 2.72
CA ILE A 68 -2.56 29.24 2.77
C ILE A 68 -3.15 27.85 2.98
N LEU A 69 -2.61 26.82 2.32
CA LEU A 69 -3.04 25.44 2.52
C LEU A 69 -2.80 24.99 3.97
N MET A 70 -1.60 25.26 4.51
CA MET A 70 -1.28 24.91 5.89
C MET A 70 -2.18 25.65 6.89
N GLU A 71 -2.43 26.95 6.67
CA GLU A 71 -3.37 27.72 7.49
C GLU A 71 -4.79 27.15 7.42
N LEU A 72 -5.28 26.84 6.21
CA LEU A 72 -6.61 26.26 6.00
C LEU A 72 -6.77 24.95 6.75
N VAL A 73 -5.81 24.02 6.61
CA VAL A 73 -5.85 22.73 7.31
C VAL A 73 -5.80 22.93 8.82
N ALA A 74 -4.94 23.82 9.32
CA ALA A 74 -4.80 24.06 10.76
C ALA A 74 -6.04 24.69 11.40
N ARG A 75 -6.81 25.49 10.66
CA ARG A 75 -8.01 26.18 11.16
C ARG A 75 -9.30 25.37 10.98
N THR A 76 -9.27 24.30 10.20
CA THR A 76 -10.47 23.50 9.91
C THR A 76 -10.68 22.43 10.99
N PRO A 77 -11.84 22.38 11.66
CA PRO A 77 -12.08 21.43 12.75
C PRO A 77 -12.05 19.95 12.36
N THR A 78 -12.45 19.58 11.14
CA THR A 78 -12.47 18.18 10.69
C THR A 78 -11.93 18.04 9.27
N ILE A 79 -10.99 17.12 9.07
CA ILE A 79 -10.43 16.82 7.74
C ILE A 79 -10.99 15.49 7.23
N LEU A 80 -11.70 15.50 6.11
CA LEU A 80 -12.22 14.31 5.46
C LEU A 80 -11.17 13.75 4.49
N ILE A 81 -10.89 12.46 4.57
CA ILE A 81 -9.91 11.80 3.71
C ILE A 81 -10.53 10.48 3.22
N HIS A 82 -10.06 9.99 2.08
CA HIS A 82 -10.35 8.64 1.63
C HIS A 82 -9.07 7.82 1.76
N ASN A 83 -9.09 6.72 2.53
CA ASN A 83 -7.88 5.94 2.83
C ASN A 83 -6.84 6.76 3.61
N ALA A 84 -7.24 7.25 4.78
CA ALA A 84 -6.54 8.25 5.57
C ALA A 84 -5.13 7.83 6.00
N SER A 85 -4.87 6.54 6.25
CA SER A 85 -3.53 6.09 6.66
C SER A 85 -2.45 6.46 5.64
N PHE A 86 -2.77 6.42 4.34
CA PHE A 86 -1.85 6.79 3.28
C PHE A 86 -1.52 8.29 3.33
N ASP A 87 -2.54 9.15 3.30
CA ASP A 87 -2.37 10.60 3.22
C ASP A 87 -1.85 11.21 4.53
N LEU A 88 -2.33 10.75 5.68
CA LEU A 88 -1.86 11.23 6.99
C LEU A 88 -0.36 10.99 7.17
N SER A 89 0.16 9.85 6.70
CA SER A 89 1.59 9.57 6.73
C SER A 89 2.39 10.62 5.94
N ILE A 90 1.88 11.06 4.78
CA ILE A 90 2.50 12.07 3.91
C ILE A 90 2.39 13.45 4.56
N LEU A 91 1.20 13.83 5.03
CA LEU A 91 0.91 15.12 5.67
C LEU A 91 1.79 15.34 6.90
N ARG A 92 1.98 14.31 7.73
CA ARG A 92 2.90 14.37 8.87
C ARG A 92 4.34 14.69 8.44
N ARG A 93 4.86 14.05 7.39
CA ARG A 93 6.20 14.33 6.84
C ARG A 93 6.31 15.74 6.23
N LEU A 94 5.19 16.29 5.77
CA LEU A 94 5.11 17.66 5.27
C LEU A 94 5.04 18.71 6.38
N GLY A 95 4.79 18.30 7.63
CA GLY A 95 4.71 19.18 8.79
C GLY A 95 3.28 19.55 9.22
N TYR A 96 2.26 18.89 8.67
CA TYR A 96 0.88 19.10 9.09
C TYR A 96 0.61 18.38 10.41
N THR A 97 -0.18 19.02 11.28
CA THR A 97 -0.74 18.42 12.49
C THR A 97 -2.25 18.32 12.32
N ILE A 98 -2.76 17.13 12.04
CA ILE A 98 -4.18 16.87 11.87
C ILE A 98 -4.64 16.06 13.08
N GLN A 99 -5.39 16.69 13.97
CA GLN A 99 -5.90 16.05 15.19
C GLN A 99 -7.23 15.34 14.96
N ASN A 100 -8.07 15.91 14.08
CA ASN A 100 -9.39 15.39 13.82
C ASN A 100 -9.62 15.18 12.32
N TYR A 101 -9.86 13.93 11.96
CA TYR A 101 -10.10 13.52 10.59
C TYR A 101 -11.10 12.38 10.55
N GLU A 102 -11.63 12.15 9.35
CA GLU A 102 -12.55 11.06 9.06
C GLU A 102 -12.13 10.33 7.78
N ASP A 103 -12.25 9.00 7.76
CA ASP A 103 -11.88 8.15 6.63
C ASP A 103 -13.12 7.54 5.97
N THR A 104 -13.47 8.03 4.78
CA THR A 104 -14.64 7.54 4.03
C THR A 104 -14.49 6.10 3.53
N MET A 105 -13.26 5.61 3.30
CA MET A 105 -13.03 4.21 2.92
C MET A 105 -13.38 3.27 4.07
N LEU A 106 -12.95 3.61 5.29
CA LEU A 106 -13.25 2.82 6.48
C LEU A 106 -14.67 2.97 6.96
N LEU A 107 -15.25 4.16 6.79
CA LEU A 107 -16.66 4.35 7.03
C LEU A 107 -17.48 3.39 6.17
N ALA A 108 -17.17 3.31 4.86
CA ALA A 108 -17.82 2.37 3.95
C ALA A 108 -17.59 0.91 4.36
N TYR A 109 -16.35 0.57 4.71
CA TYR A 109 -15.99 -0.77 5.17
C TYR A 109 -16.81 -1.20 6.40
N SER A 110 -16.86 -0.36 7.42
CA SER A 110 -17.60 -0.60 8.66
C SER A 110 -19.11 -0.74 8.44
N ALA A 111 -19.63 -0.09 7.39
CA ALA A 111 -21.02 -0.17 6.96
C ALA A 111 -21.32 -1.44 6.13
N GLY A 112 -20.35 -2.34 5.97
CA GLY A 112 -20.49 -3.60 5.23
C GLY A 112 -20.33 -3.47 3.71
N ILE A 113 -19.80 -2.36 3.21
CA ILE A 113 -19.56 -2.15 1.78
C ILE A 113 -18.21 -2.78 1.39
N LEU A 114 -18.24 -3.80 0.54
CA LEU A 114 -17.04 -4.53 0.12
C LEU A 114 -16.18 -3.76 -0.89
N GLU A 115 -16.82 -3.17 -1.90
CA GLU A 115 -16.17 -2.32 -2.91
C GLU A 115 -16.04 -0.89 -2.39
N LYS A 116 -14.87 -0.61 -1.82
CA LYS A 116 -14.59 0.59 -1.03
C LYS A 116 -13.63 1.58 -1.70
N SER A 117 -13.27 1.36 -2.97
CA SER A 117 -12.47 2.35 -3.69
C SER A 117 -13.27 3.64 -3.89
N LEU A 118 -12.58 4.78 -3.91
CA LEU A 118 -13.21 6.07 -4.16
C LEU A 118 -14.02 6.05 -5.47
N GLU A 119 -13.50 5.38 -6.50
CA GLU A 119 -14.20 5.20 -7.77
C GLU A 119 -15.51 4.44 -7.63
N ALA A 120 -15.48 3.25 -7.00
CA ALA A 120 -16.65 2.42 -6.82
C ALA A 120 -17.72 3.10 -5.96
N LEU A 121 -17.30 3.76 -4.86
CA LEU A 121 -18.21 4.49 -3.98
C LEU A 121 -18.81 5.73 -4.65
N SER A 122 -18.01 6.48 -5.42
CA SER A 122 -18.50 7.64 -6.17
C SER A 122 -19.57 7.24 -7.18
N HIS A 123 -19.34 6.14 -7.92
CA HIS A 123 -20.32 5.66 -8.89
C HIS A 123 -21.58 5.11 -8.20
N SER A 124 -21.42 4.21 -7.23
CA SER A 124 -22.55 3.49 -6.62
C SER A 124 -23.40 4.33 -5.65
N ILE A 125 -22.79 5.25 -4.90
CA ILE A 125 -23.48 6.04 -3.87
C ILE A 125 -23.84 7.44 -4.40
N LEU A 126 -22.93 8.08 -5.14
CA LEU A 126 -23.16 9.46 -5.61
C LEU A 126 -23.70 9.54 -7.03
N GLY A 127 -23.57 8.46 -7.83
CA GLY A 127 -23.84 8.51 -9.27
C GLY A 127 -22.94 9.53 -9.99
N ARG A 128 -21.68 9.63 -9.56
CA ARG A 128 -20.65 10.55 -10.08
C ARG A 128 -19.49 9.76 -10.67
N ASP A 129 -18.89 10.33 -11.71
CA ASP A 129 -17.63 9.84 -12.25
C ASP A 129 -16.48 10.14 -11.28
N CYS A 130 -15.49 9.26 -11.27
CA CYS A 130 -14.27 9.41 -10.47
C CYS A 130 -13.09 8.84 -11.27
N PRO A 131 -12.60 9.58 -12.28
CA PRO A 131 -11.59 9.08 -13.19
C PRO A 131 -10.25 8.86 -12.48
N SER A 132 -9.53 7.81 -12.86
CA SER A 132 -8.16 7.60 -12.36
C SER A 132 -7.20 8.66 -12.90
N VAL A 133 -6.37 9.23 -12.03
CA VAL A 133 -5.28 10.16 -12.41
C VAL A 133 -4.30 9.48 -13.38
N THR A 134 -4.06 8.18 -13.22
CA THR A 134 -3.14 7.41 -14.08
C THR A 134 -3.68 7.15 -15.48
N SER A 135 -4.98 7.34 -15.73
CA SER A 135 -5.56 7.25 -17.08
C SER A 135 -4.97 8.28 -18.05
N GLN A 136 -4.39 9.35 -17.52
CA GLN A 136 -3.71 10.40 -18.30
C GLN A 136 -2.26 10.02 -18.65
N TRP A 137 -1.72 8.94 -18.09
CA TRP A 137 -0.34 8.52 -18.34
C TRP A 137 -0.28 7.74 -19.66
N ARG A 138 0.49 8.25 -20.63
CA ARG A 138 0.77 7.49 -21.85
C ARG A 138 1.67 6.31 -21.52
N LYS A 139 1.38 5.12 -22.05
CA LYS A 139 2.14 3.87 -21.79
C LYS A 139 3.66 3.97 -22.02
N LYS A 140 4.11 4.84 -22.93
CA LYS A 140 5.54 5.06 -23.22
C LYS A 140 6.25 6.02 -22.26
N ASP A 141 5.49 6.70 -21.39
CA ASP A 141 5.95 7.77 -20.51
C ASP A 141 5.95 7.33 -19.03
N GLN A 142 5.78 6.02 -18.75
CA GLN A 142 5.97 5.43 -17.42
C GLN A 142 7.44 5.58 -16.98
N GLY A 143 7.76 6.72 -16.36
CA GLY A 143 9.08 7.07 -15.85
C GLY A 143 9.66 8.40 -16.39
N ASN A 144 9.05 9.00 -17.41
CA ASN A 144 9.48 10.29 -17.99
C ASN A 144 8.26 11.18 -18.20
N ILE A 145 7.79 11.80 -17.11
CA ILE A 145 6.46 12.41 -17.12
C ILE A 145 6.56 13.91 -17.39
N ALA A 146 6.12 14.33 -18.57
CA ALA A 146 5.55 15.67 -18.76
C ALA A 146 4.08 15.59 -18.29
N ILE A 147 3.81 15.71 -16.97
CA ILE A 147 2.41 15.69 -16.48
C ILE A 147 1.72 16.96 -16.98
N ASP A 148 0.53 16.83 -17.55
CA ASP A 148 -0.43 17.92 -17.62
C ASP A 148 -0.98 18.20 -16.21
N HIS A 149 -0.21 19.01 -15.48
CA HIS A 149 -0.45 19.39 -14.09
C HIS A 149 -1.84 20.01 -13.86
N VAL A 150 -2.42 20.67 -14.88
CA VAL A 150 -3.77 21.25 -14.79
C VAL A 150 -4.84 20.16 -14.83
N LYS A 151 -4.70 19.18 -15.74
CA LYS A 151 -5.63 18.04 -15.79
C LYS A 151 -5.54 17.16 -14.55
N MET A 152 -4.33 16.89 -14.07
CA MET A 152 -4.13 16.17 -12.81
C MET A 152 -4.90 16.87 -11.69
N GLY A 153 -4.65 18.17 -11.47
CA GLY A 153 -5.33 18.92 -10.42
C GLY A 153 -6.85 18.95 -10.56
N GLY A 154 -7.38 18.99 -11.80
CA GLY A 154 -8.81 18.87 -12.04
C GLY A 154 -9.39 17.52 -11.60
N ILE A 155 -8.69 16.41 -11.84
CA ILE A 155 -9.10 15.07 -11.39
C ILE A 155 -9.00 14.95 -9.86
N SER A 156 -7.92 15.43 -9.26
CA SER A 156 -7.73 15.38 -7.80
C SER A 156 -8.79 16.22 -7.07
N ILE A 157 -9.23 17.35 -7.65
CA ILE A 157 -10.38 18.11 -7.13
C ILE A 157 -11.67 17.26 -7.16
N ILE A 158 -11.89 16.47 -8.23
CA ILE A 158 -13.04 15.54 -8.27
C ILE A 158 -12.96 14.53 -7.13
N HIS A 159 -11.78 13.98 -6.87
CA HIS A 159 -11.56 13.02 -5.79
C HIS A 159 -11.87 13.64 -4.43
N ALA A 160 -11.31 14.82 -4.14
CA ALA A 160 -11.58 15.54 -2.90
C ALA A 160 -13.09 15.88 -2.74
N CYS A 161 -13.75 16.43 -3.76
CA CYS A 161 -15.19 16.72 -3.71
C CYS A 161 -16.06 15.47 -3.52
N ASN A 162 -15.69 14.34 -4.15
CA ASN A 162 -16.38 13.08 -3.97
C ASN A 162 -16.19 12.54 -2.54
N THR A 163 -14.98 12.62 -1.98
CA THR A 163 -14.71 12.30 -0.56
C THR A 163 -15.58 13.15 0.38
N TYR A 164 -15.70 14.46 0.12
CA TYR A 164 -16.56 15.34 0.89
C TYR A 164 -18.02 14.87 0.86
N ALA A 165 -18.54 14.57 -0.34
CA ALA A 165 -19.92 14.13 -0.54
C ALA A 165 -20.20 12.75 0.10
N LEU A 166 -19.26 11.81 -0.01
CA LEU A 166 -19.39 10.46 0.54
C LEU A 166 -19.57 10.47 2.05
N TRP A 167 -18.88 11.36 2.75
CA TRP A 167 -18.99 11.48 4.20
C TRP A 167 -20.44 11.63 4.66
N ASP A 168 -21.27 12.43 3.98
CA ASP A 168 -22.67 12.61 4.37
C ASP A 168 -23.56 11.41 4.00
N LYS A 169 -23.20 10.66 2.96
CA LYS A 169 -24.02 9.58 2.40
C LYS A 169 -23.77 8.22 3.02
N ILE A 170 -22.56 7.96 3.52
CA ILE A 170 -22.24 6.67 4.11
C ILE A 170 -22.73 6.63 5.58
N PRO A 171 -23.42 5.56 6.00
CA PRO A 171 -23.82 5.36 7.39
C PRO A 171 -22.62 5.39 8.34
N LYS A 172 -22.74 6.12 9.45
CA LYS A 172 -21.73 6.10 10.51
C LYS A 172 -22.06 4.99 11.49
N THR A 173 -21.10 4.11 11.72
CA THR A 173 -21.26 2.93 12.57
C THR A 173 -20.48 3.11 13.88
N GLN A 174 -20.90 2.38 14.92
CA GLN A 174 -20.12 2.29 16.17
C GLN A 174 -18.77 1.61 15.93
N LEU A 175 -18.72 0.59 15.07
CA LEU A 175 -17.47 -0.09 14.71
C LEU A 175 -16.42 0.90 14.15
N TYR A 176 -16.85 1.81 13.27
CA TYR A 176 -15.97 2.85 12.75
C TYR A 176 -15.45 3.78 13.85
N THR A 177 -16.36 4.26 14.70
CA THR A 177 -16.06 5.27 15.72
C THR A 177 -15.16 4.70 16.83
N ASP A 178 -15.45 3.47 17.27
CA ASP A 178 -14.86 2.88 18.47
C ASP A 178 -13.61 2.05 18.16
N ILE A 179 -13.45 1.56 16.92
CA ILE A 179 -12.37 0.65 16.52
C ILE A 179 -11.60 1.17 15.30
N ASP A 180 -12.24 1.28 14.13
CA ASP A 180 -11.49 1.50 12.87
C ASP A 180 -10.79 2.87 12.83
N ARG A 181 -11.49 3.95 13.23
CA ARG A 181 -10.90 5.30 13.23
C ARG A 181 -9.74 5.43 14.22
N PRO A 182 -9.86 5.04 15.51
CA PRO A 182 -8.74 5.13 16.45
C PRO A 182 -7.52 4.30 16.04
N CYS A 183 -7.72 3.19 15.32
CA CYS A 183 -6.63 2.35 14.84
C CYS A 183 -5.76 3.04 13.77
N ILE A 184 -6.27 3.99 13.00
CA ILE A 184 -5.48 4.71 11.99
C ILE A 184 -4.34 5.50 12.65
N ASP A 185 -4.59 6.16 13.79
CA ASP A 185 -3.57 6.94 14.50
C ASP A 185 -2.38 6.05 14.91
N LEU A 186 -2.68 4.87 15.44
CA LEU A 186 -1.66 3.88 15.81
C LEU A 186 -0.88 3.40 14.58
N VAL A 187 -1.56 3.14 13.47
CA VAL A 187 -0.90 2.72 12.23
C VAL A 187 0.02 3.81 11.69
N VAL A 188 -0.43 5.06 11.63
CA VAL A 188 0.40 6.18 11.16
C VAL A 188 1.63 6.36 12.06
N GLU A 189 1.51 6.19 13.39
CA GLU A 189 2.67 6.15 14.29
C GLU A 189 3.59 4.96 13.97
N MET A 190 3.06 3.75 13.83
CA MET A 190 3.85 2.54 13.55
C MET A 190 4.64 2.66 12.24
N GLU A 191 4.02 3.18 11.18
CA GLU A 191 4.69 3.44 9.90
C GLU A 191 5.76 4.52 10.03
N TYR A 192 5.47 5.60 10.76
CA TYR A 192 6.42 6.68 11.00
C TYR A 192 7.64 6.22 11.78
N TRP A 193 7.44 5.48 12.87
CA TRP A 193 8.52 4.95 13.68
C TRP A 193 9.32 3.89 12.92
N GLY A 194 8.66 2.97 12.20
CA GLY A 194 9.33 1.88 11.52
C GLY A 194 10.12 0.95 12.47
N VAL A 195 10.83 -0.01 11.88
CA VAL A 195 11.59 -1.05 12.60
C VAL A 195 13.08 -0.87 12.36
N LEU A 196 13.88 -0.79 13.43
CA LEU A 196 15.34 -0.74 13.35
C LEU A 196 15.87 -2.11 12.90
N ILE A 197 16.73 -2.12 11.88
CA ILE A 197 17.32 -3.34 11.34
C ILE A 197 18.83 -3.35 11.58
N ASP A 198 19.31 -4.40 12.24
CA ASP A 198 20.75 -4.68 12.31
C ASP A 198 21.24 -5.20 10.95
N GLN A 199 21.94 -4.33 10.21
CA GLN A 199 22.47 -4.66 8.88
C GLN A 199 23.68 -5.61 8.95
N VAL A 200 24.40 -5.64 10.07
CA VAL A 200 25.52 -6.58 10.27
C VAL A 200 24.93 -7.97 10.48
N GLY A 201 24.01 -8.13 11.43
CA GLY A 201 23.31 -9.39 11.67
C GLY A 201 22.57 -9.90 10.44
N LEU A 202 21.93 -9.02 9.66
CA LEU A 202 21.29 -9.39 8.39
C LEU A 202 22.29 -9.99 7.38
N THR A 203 23.53 -9.48 7.36
CA THR A 203 24.59 -9.97 6.47
C THR A 203 25.15 -11.31 6.93
N GLU A 204 25.30 -11.51 8.24
CA GLU A 204 25.70 -12.80 8.81
C GLU A 204 24.66 -13.89 8.49
N VAL A 205 23.37 -13.57 8.67
CA VAL A 205 22.26 -14.48 8.31
C VAL A 205 22.27 -14.79 6.82
N GLU A 206 22.50 -13.81 5.95
CA GLU A 206 22.60 -14.03 4.51
C GLU A 206 23.74 -15.00 4.16
N GLN A 207 24.95 -14.75 4.68
CA GLN A 207 26.12 -15.60 4.42
C GLN A 207 25.91 -17.03 4.91
N ALA A 208 25.41 -17.21 6.14
CA ALA A 208 25.10 -18.52 6.69
C ALA A 208 24.03 -19.24 5.84
N THR A 209 23.02 -18.51 5.36
CA THR A 209 21.96 -19.07 4.51
C THR A 209 22.50 -19.49 3.14
N VAL A 210 23.39 -18.70 2.52
CA VAL A 210 24.05 -19.07 1.25
C VAL A 210 24.83 -20.38 1.39
N VAL A 211 25.59 -20.56 2.47
CA VAL A 211 26.34 -21.80 2.73
C VAL A 211 25.38 -23.00 2.83
N ARG A 212 24.29 -22.86 3.60
CA ARG A 212 23.28 -23.90 3.77
C ARG A 212 22.58 -24.26 2.46
N VAL A 213 22.24 -23.25 1.64
CA VAL A 213 21.63 -23.45 0.31
C VAL A 213 22.56 -24.22 -0.61
N ASN A 214 23.83 -23.81 -0.71
CA ASN A 214 24.80 -24.44 -1.60
C ASN A 214 25.03 -25.91 -1.22
N LYS A 215 25.16 -26.20 0.08
CA LYS A 215 25.28 -27.57 0.57
C LYS A 215 24.07 -28.41 0.17
N LEU A 216 22.86 -27.92 0.45
CA LEU A 216 21.63 -28.66 0.19
C LEU A 216 21.35 -28.83 -1.30
N GLU A 217 21.72 -27.84 -2.11
CA GLU A 217 21.66 -27.92 -3.57
C GLU A 217 22.60 -29.00 -4.11
N GLN A 218 23.83 -29.09 -3.61
CA GLN A 218 24.76 -30.15 -3.98
C GLN A 218 24.22 -31.54 -3.62
N GLU A 219 23.71 -31.71 -2.40
CA GLU A 219 23.08 -32.97 -1.97
C GLU A 219 21.90 -33.36 -2.87
N LEU A 220 21.00 -32.41 -3.15
CA LEU A 220 19.84 -32.65 -4.01
C LEU A 220 20.26 -32.98 -5.45
N ILE A 221 21.28 -32.32 -6.01
CA ILE A 221 21.81 -32.62 -7.34
C ILE A 221 22.48 -34.00 -7.39
N GLN A 222 23.17 -34.41 -6.33
CA GLN A 222 23.72 -35.76 -6.23
C GLN A 222 22.62 -36.83 -6.20
N GLU A 223 21.54 -36.56 -5.46
CA GLU A 223 20.43 -37.50 -5.31
C GLU A 223 19.54 -37.53 -6.57
N LEU A 224 19.22 -36.38 -7.17
CA LEU A 224 18.23 -36.24 -8.25
C LEU A 224 18.83 -36.08 -9.65
N GLY A 225 20.15 -35.93 -9.75
CA GLY A 225 20.84 -35.55 -10.99
C GLY A 225 20.82 -34.03 -11.21
N LYS A 226 21.47 -33.57 -12.29
CA LYS A 226 21.55 -32.14 -12.62
C LYS A 226 20.18 -31.59 -13.04
N LEU A 227 19.67 -30.62 -12.28
CA LEU A 227 18.45 -29.88 -12.58
C LEU A 227 18.50 -28.45 -12.04
N ASN A 228 17.59 -27.61 -12.51
CA ASN A 228 17.29 -26.33 -11.87
C ASN A 228 16.25 -26.55 -10.76
N LEU A 229 16.66 -26.50 -9.50
CA LEU A 229 15.79 -26.68 -8.33
C LEU A 229 14.70 -25.60 -8.19
N ALA A 230 14.89 -24.42 -8.80
CA ALA A 230 13.85 -23.39 -8.87
C ALA A 230 12.73 -23.74 -9.87
N SER A 231 12.99 -24.68 -10.78
CA SER A 231 12.03 -25.09 -11.80
C SER A 231 11.12 -26.21 -11.28
N ASN A 232 9.88 -25.86 -10.90
CA ASN A 232 8.89 -26.84 -10.45
C ASN A 232 8.77 -28.06 -11.41
N PRO A 233 8.67 -27.89 -12.75
CA PRO A 233 8.57 -29.03 -13.66
C PRO A 233 9.79 -29.96 -13.63
N GLN A 234 11.00 -29.40 -13.51
CA GLN A 234 12.22 -30.22 -13.45
C GLN A 234 12.31 -31.00 -12.14
N VAL A 235 11.96 -30.37 -11.02
CA VAL A 235 11.91 -31.03 -9.71
C VAL A 235 10.89 -32.16 -9.70
N VAL A 236 9.67 -31.93 -10.21
CA VAL A 236 8.65 -32.98 -10.32
C VAL A 236 9.16 -34.15 -11.15
N LYS A 237 9.73 -33.88 -12.33
CA LYS A 237 10.27 -34.94 -13.20
C LYS A 237 11.37 -35.75 -12.51
N ALA A 238 12.26 -35.09 -11.77
CA ALA A 238 13.34 -35.76 -11.06
C ALA A 238 12.83 -36.61 -9.88
N LEU A 239 11.85 -36.13 -9.12
CA LEU A 239 11.17 -36.89 -8.07
C LEU A 239 10.47 -38.13 -8.65
N GLN A 240 9.73 -37.97 -9.75
CA GLN A 240 9.05 -39.07 -10.43
C GLN A 240 10.04 -40.13 -10.95
N ALA A 241 11.18 -39.72 -11.49
CA ALA A 241 12.24 -40.63 -11.92
C ALA A 241 12.85 -41.46 -10.76
N LYS A 242 12.72 -40.98 -9.51
CA LYS A 242 13.09 -41.70 -8.28
C LYS A 242 11.95 -42.51 -7.67
N GLY A 243 10.81 -42.61 -8.35
CA GLY A 243 9.62 -43.30 -7.84
C GLY A 243 8.86 -42.52 -6.77
N ILE A 244 9.19 -41.24 -6.55
CA ILE A 244 8.48 -40.36 -5.61
C ILE A 244 7.32 -39.72 -6.36
N LEU A 245 6.17 -40.39 -6.30
CA LEU A 245 4.93 -40.02 -7.00
C LEU A 245 3.94 -39.34 -6.06
N GLY A 246 2.91 -38.69 -6.62
CA GLY A 246 1.79 -38.15 -5.84
C GLY A 246 1.84 -36.66 -5.53
N THR A 247 2.63 -35.89 -6.27
CA THR A 247 2.56 -34.42 -6.18
C THR A 247 1.15 -33.93 -6.51
N ARG A 248 0.63 -32.99 -5.71
CA ARG A 248 -0.66 -32.35 -5.96
C ARG A 248 -0.57 -31.45 -7.18
N LYS A 249 -1.70 -31.28 -7.86
CA LYS A 249 -1.84 -30.36 -8.99
C LYS A 249 -2.31 -28.99 -8.50
N THR A 250 -1.76 -27.95 -9.12
CA THR A 250 -2.27 -26.57 -9.02
C THR A 250 -3.68 -26.46 -9.62
N ARG A 251 -4.38 -25.35 -9.38
CA ARG A 251 -5.68 -25.06 -10.02
C ARG A 251 -5.63 -25.11 -11.55
N ALA A 252 -4.46 -24.86 -12.14
CA ALA A 252 -4.21 -24.95 -13.57
C ALA A 252 -3.84 -26.38 -14.06
N GLY A 253 -3.96 -27.40 -13.21
CA GLY A 253 -3.72 -28.81 -13.57
C GLY A 253 -2.25 -29.23 -13.66
N LYS A 254 -1.30 -28.33 -13.35
CA LYS A 254 0.14 -28.63 -13.35
C LYS A 254 0.59 -29.17 -12.00
N ASP A 255 1.47 -30.16 -11.99
CA ASP A 255 2.07 -30.70 -10.77
C ASP A 255 2.81 -29.60 -9.98
N SER A 256 2.63 -29.61 -8.67
CA SER A 256 3.14 -28.62 -7.73
C SER A 256 4.26 -29.20 -6.86
N VAL A 257 5.16 -28.34 -6.42
CA VAL A 257 6.21 -28.63 -5.41
C VAL A 257 6.07 -27.69 -4.21
N SER A 258 4.84 -27.22 -3.94
CA SER A 258 4.50 -26.48 -2.73
C SER A 258 4.62 -27.36 -1.49
N GLU A 259 4.65 -26.74 -0.30
CA GLU A 259 4.62 -27.47 0.96
C GLU A 259 3.43 -28.43 1.05
N GLU A 260 2.23 -27.97 0.69
CA GLU A 260 1.01 -28.79 0.63
C GLU A 260 1.12 -29.99 -0.33
N SER A 261 2.00 -29.92 -1.33
CA SER A 261 2.21 -30.97 -2.31
C SER A 261 3.26 -31.98 -1.87
N LEU A 262 4.38 -31.51 -1.31
CA LEU A 262 5.53 -32.35 -0.97
C LEU A 262 5.46 -32.93 0.45
N LYS A 263 4.92 -32.18 1.43
CA LYS A 263 4.85 -32.62 2.83
C LYS A 263 4.07 -33.92 3.02
N PRO A 264 2.93 -34.16 2.33
CA PRO A 264 2.21 -35.44 2.45
C PRO A 264 2.97 -36.65 1.90
N LEU A 265 4.03 -36.44 1.10
CA LEU A 265 4.83 -37.54 0.54
C LEU A 265 5.69 -38.22 1.61
N ASN A 266 5.94 -37.55 2.74
CA ASN A 266 6.72 -38.06 3.88
C ASN A 266 8.02 -38.76 3.44
N HIS A 267 8.78 -38.09 2.58
CA HIS A 267 9.97 -38.65 1.94
C HIS A 267 11.19 -37.73 2.16
N PRO A 268 12.36 -38.27 2.55
CA PRO A 268 13.53 -37.45 2.88
C PRO A 268 13.93 -36.45 1.78
N ILE A 269 13.90 -36.87 0.52
CA ILE A 269 14.20 -35.99 -0.62
C ILE A 269 13.17 -34.85 -0.74
N ALA A 270 11.88 -35.13 -0.51
CA ALA A 270 10.85 -34.10 -0.57
C ALA A 270 11.05 -33.06 0.54
N ASP A 271 11.42 -33.50 1.75
CA ASP A 271 11.76 -32.62 2.87
C ASP A 271 13.00 -31.77 2.60
N LYS A 272 14.04 -32.35 1.99
CA LYS A 272 15.22 -31.60 1.53
C LYS A 272 14.85 -30.53 0.49
N VAL A 273 14.00 -30.86 -0.49
CA VAL A 273 13.49 -29.88 -1.46
C VAL A 273 12.73 -28.75 -0.75
N LEU A 274 11.88 -29.06 0.23
CA LEU A 274 11.16 -28.04 1.01
C LEU A 274 12.12 -27.15 1.81
N LYS A 275 13.12 -27.72 2.49
CA LYS A 275 14.16 -26.96 3.22
C LYS A 275 14.93 -26.05 2.26
N TRP A 276 15.32 -26.53 1.08
CA TRP A 276 16.02 -25.71 0.07
C TRP A 276 15.14 -24.55 -0.41
N ARG A 277 13.87 -24.80 -0.71
CA ARG A 277 12.93 -23.74 -1.14
C ARG A 277 12.69 -22.69 -0.06
N SER A 278 12.61 -23.09 1.22
CA SER A 278 12.47 -22.16 2.35
C SER A 278 13.69 -21.23 2.46
N LEU A 279 14.90 -21.81 2.41
CA LEU A 279 16.15 -21.04 2.45
C LEU A 279 16.29 -20.11 1.22
N MET A 280 15.96 -20.60 0.02
CA MET A 280 15.97 -19.76 -1.19
C MET A 280 14.98 -18.60 -1.11
N LYS A 281 13.78 -18.81 -0.55
CA LYS A 281 12.82 -17.73 -0.31
C LYS A 281 13.40 -16.70 0.67
N THR A 282 14.13 -17.14 1.68
CA THR A 282 14.84 -16.24 2.61
C THR A 282 15.86 -15.37 1.90
N LEU A 283 16.71 -15.95 1.05
CA LEU A 283 17.71 -15.21 0.27
C LEU A 283 17.10 -14.26 -0.76
N THR A 284 16.01 -14.65 -1.43
CA THR A 284 15.50 -13.92 -2.60
C THR A 284 14.33 -12.99 -2.30
N THR A 285 13.58 -13.25 -1.23
CA THR A 285 12.39 -12.48 -0.87
C THR A 285 12.58 -11.73 0.44
N TYR A 286 13.02 -12.41 1.50
CA TYR A 286 13.03 -11.79 2.83
C TYR A 286 14.24 -10.89 3.05
N ILE A 287 15.47 -11.39 2.88
CA ILE A 287 16.68 -10.59 3.08
C ILE A 287 16.69 -9.31 2.23
N PRO A 288 16.42 -9.37 0.90
CA PRO A 288 16.46 -8.17 0.05
C PRO A 288 15.45 -7.11 0.48
N ALA A 289 14.33 -7.50 1.10
CA ALA A 289 13.28 -6.60 1.53
C ALA A 289 13.71 -5.71 2.72
N PHE A 290 14.78 -6.06 3.43
CA PHE A 290 15.33 -5.30 4.57
C PHE A 290 16.69 -4.64 4.30
N ARG A 291 17.16 -4.66 3.04
CA ARG A 291 18.49 -4.13 2.64
C ARG A 291 18.54 -2.62 2.42
N LYS A 292 17.40 -1.93 2.45
CA LYS A 292 17.30 -0.49 2.15
C LYS A 292 16.63 0.28 3.30
N PRO A 293 17.23 0.31 4.51
CA PRO A 293 16.74 1.16 5.57
C PRO A 293 16.93 2.64 5.22
N ASP A 294 16.26 3.50 5.98
CA ASP A 294 16.49 4.94 5.97
C ASP A 294 17.88 5.32 6.54
N ALA A 295 18.15 6.62 6.63
CA ALA A 295 19.43 7.16 7.10
C ALA A 295 19.76 6.81 8.57
N ILE A 296 18.78 6.41 9.38
CA ILE A 296 18.96 6.02 10.78
C ILE A 296 18.78 4.51 11.00
N GLY A 297 18.76 3.71 9.93
CA GLY A 297 18.75 2.25 9.98
C GLY A 297 17.36 1.60 10.10
N ARG A 298 16.29 2.34 9.82
CA ARG A 298 14.90 1.88 10.01
C ARG A 298 14.21 1.55 8.68
N ILE A 299 13.32 0.56 8.73
CA ILE A 299 12.46 0.18 7.62
C ILE A 299 11.01 0.54 7.96
N HIS A 300 10.33 1.17 7.02
CA HIS A 300 8.96 1.66 7.16
C HIS A 300 8.01 0.83 6.29
N THR A 301 7.26 -0.06 6.92
CA THR A 301 6.21 -0.84 6.24
C THR A 301 4.99 0.03 5.96
N GLN A 302 4.16 -0.38 5.00
CA GLN A 302 2.85 0.19 4.71
C GLN A 302 1.76 -0.79 5.15
N PHE A 303 0.86 -0.35 6.02
CA PHE A 303 -0.30 -1.12 6.46
C PHE A 303 -1.53 -0.78 5.63
N GLY A 304 -2.32 -1.80 5.30
CA GLY A 304 -3.57 -1.65 4.56
C GLY A 304 -4.65 -2.58 5.10
N TYR A 305 -5.92 -2.28 4.83
CA TYR A 305 -7.04 -3.09 5.33
C TYR A 305 -7.36 -4.27 4.42
N THR A 306 -7.60 -5.44 5.01
CA THR A 306 -8.18 -6.58 4.30
C THR A 306 -9.70 -6.60 4.44
N ASN A 307 -10.40 -7.29 3.53
CA ASN A 307 -11.85 -7.44 3.62
C ASN A 307 -12.30 -8.20 4.90
N THR A 308 -11.38 -8.93 5.54
CA THR A 308 -11.66 -9.71 6.77
C THR A 308 -11.46 -8.93 8.07
N GLY A 309 -11.10 -7.64 8.00
CA GLY A 309 -10.88 -6.78 9.16
C GLY A 309 -9.46 -6.86 9.73
N ARG A 310 -8.62 -7.76 9.18
CA ARG A 310 -7.20 -7.79 9.49
C ARG A 310 -6.46 -6.69 8.74
N TRP A 311 -5.42 -6.16 9.38
CA TRP A 311 -4.40 -5.39 8.69
C TRP A 311 -3.54 -6.30 7.82
N SER A 312 -3.12 -5.78 6.68
CA SER A 312 -2.08 -6.31 5.81
C SER A 312 -0.85 -5.40 5.91
N SER A 313 0.32 -5.92 5.60
CA SER A 313 1.58 -5.18 5.60
C SER A 313 2.30 -5.36 4.26
N SER A 314 2.92 -4.32 3.75
CA SER A 314 3.66 -4.33 2.48
C SER A 314 4.87 -3.40 2.52
N LYS A 315 5.84 -3.64 1.63
CA LYS A 315 7.05 -2.81 1.44
C LYS A 315 7.86 -2.49 2.72
N PRO A 316 8.40 -3.50 3.44
CA PRO A 316 8.27 -4.93 3.22
C PRO A 316 7.04 -5.50 3.95
N ASN A 317 6.61 -6.70 3.56
CA ASN A 317 5.55 -7.40 4.26
C ASN A 317 6.10 -8.05 5.54
N LEU A 318 5.82 -7.44 6.69
CA LEU A 318 6.26 -7.90 8.00
C LEU A 318 5.50 -9.13 8.51
N GLN A 319 4.34 -9.43 7.93
CA GLN A 319 3.53 -10.60 8.33
C GLN A 319 4.02 -11.89 7.69
N ASN A 320 4.72 -11.78 6.56
CA ASN A 320 5.25 -12.91 5.81
C ASN A 320 6.66 -13.31 6.22
N ILE A 321 7.24 -12.70 7.27
CA ILE A 321 8.53 -13.15 7.81
C ILE A 321 8.39 -14.61 8.25
N THR A 322 9.27 -15.47 7.75
CA THR A 322 9.22 -16.90 8.07
C THR A 322 9.39 -17.12 9.57
N ARG A 323 8.58 -18.02 10.13
CA ARG A 323 8.66 -18.45 11.53
C ARG A 323 9.49 -19.73 11.68
N ASP A 324 10.30 -20.09 10.69
CA ASP A 324 11.20 -21.23 10.79
C ASP A 324 12.15 -20.98 11.99
N ASP A 325 12.07 -21.82 13.02
CA ASP A 325 12.91 -21.75 14.24
C ASP A 325 14.42 -21.94 13.94
N LYS A 326 14.80 -22.08 12.66
CA LYS A 326 16.14 -22.43 12.18
C LYS A 326 17.02 -21.21 11.89
N PHE A 327 16.59 -20.01 12.28
CA PHE A 327 17.46 -18.84 12.35
C PHE A 327 18.39 -18.87 13.55
N ASP A 328 18.14 -19.75 14.52
CA ASP A 328 19.12 -20.02 15.55
C ASP A 328 20.36 -20.63 14.89
N GLY A 329 21.51 -20.01 15.13
CA GLY A 329 22.83 -20.45 14.67
C GLY A 329 23.29 -21.80 15.27
N ASN A 330 22.37 -22.62 15.76
CA ASN A 330 22.60 -23.91 16.40
C ASN A 330 21.98 -25.03 15.54
N GLU A 331 22.68 -25.43 14.48
CA GLU A 331 22.69 -26.82 13.98
C GLU A 331 24.15 -27.26 13.86
#